data_AF-A0A5A5RM03-F1
#
_entry.id   AF-A0A5A5RM03-F1
#
_cell.length_a   1.000
_cell.length_b   1.000
_cell.length_c   1.000
_cell.angle_alpha   90.00
_cell.angle_beta   90.00
_cell.angle_gamma   90.00
#
_symmetry.space_group_name_H-M   'P 1'
#
loop_
_entity.id
_entity.type
_entity.pdbx_description
1 polymer ?
#
loop_
_entity_poly.entity_id
_entity_poly.type
_entity_poly.pdbx_seq_one_letter_code
_entity_poly.pdbx_strand_id
1 'polypeptide(L)'
;MSQKNEILPLLLTVMVTSALLGGIAWWLLNKTFPNLNDRSNSSSSSNNQISETLGAVKNVPEGLFNYGGSTTWAPIRKEVDFIIQQVWPKFRLVYTDPTTGTPGTGSGIVKFCKKYMQMTANNC
;
A
#
# COMPACT_ATOMS: atom_id res chain seq x y z
N MET A 1 -8.56 65.11 -28.69
CA MET A 1 -8.51 63.66 -28.96
C MET A 1 -8.76 62.94 -27.64
N SER A 2 -9.82 62.14 -27.55
CA SER A 2 -10.36 61.61 -26.28
C SER A 2 -9.72 60.26 -25.94
N GLN A 3 -8.95 60.21 -24.85
CA GLN A 3 -8.45 58.98 -24.23
C GLN A 3 -9.64 58.23 -23.62
N LYS A 4 -9.92 57.03 -24.12
CA LYS A 4 -11.07 56.21 -23.74
C LYS A 4 -10.57 54.94 -23.04
N ASN A 5 -10.65 54.90 -21.71
CA ASN A 5 -11.01 53.77 -20.82
C ASN A 5 -10.68 52.28 -21.16
N GLU A 6 -9.62 51.98 -21.92
CA GLU A 6 -9.14 50.61 -22.22
C GLU A 6 -8.72 49.79 -20.98
N ILE A 7 -8.41 50.42 -19.84
CA ILE A 7 -7.91 49.74 -18.63
C ILE A 7 -9.04 48.99 -17.89
N LEU A 8 -10.27 49.51 -17.97
CA LEU A 8 -11.43 49.00 -17.26
C LEU A 8 -11.89 47.61 -17.76
N PRO A 9 -11.98 47.33 -19.08
CA PRO A 9 -12.25 45.98 -19.58
C PRO A 9 -11.08 45.01 -19.34
N LEU A 10 -9.83 45.48 -19.36
CA LEU A 10 -8.64 44.67 -19.06
C LEU A 10 -8.64 44.16 -17.62
N LEU A 11 -8.99 45.00 -16.65
CA LEU A 11 -9.07 44.60 -15.24
C LEU A 11 -10.19 43.58 -14.98
N LEU A 12 -11.35 43.77 -15.62
CA LEU A 12 -12.50 42.86 -15.51
C LEU A 12 -12.18 41.46 -16.01
N THR A 13 -11.53 41.35 -17.17
CA THR A 13 -11.17 40.04 -17.73
C THR A 13 -10.12 39.33 -16.88
N VAL A 14 -9.11 40.04 -16.36
CA VAL A 14 -8.10 39.46 -15.47
C VAL A 14 -8.71 38.92 -14.17
N MET A 15 -9.65 39.63 -13.57
CA MET A 15 -10.33 39.15 -12.35
C MET A 15 -11.13 37.87 -12.60
N VAL A 16 -11.91 37.84 -13.68
CA VAL A 16 -12.73 36.66 -14.03
C VAL A 16 -11.83 35.45 -14.31
N THR A 17 -10.75 35.66 -15.08
CA THR A 17 -9.82 34.57 -15.44
C THR A 17 -9.10 34.03 -14.21
N SER A 18 -8.67 34.91 -13.30
CA SER A 18 -8.01 34.49 -12.05
C SER A 18 -8.95 33.74 -11.11
N ALA A 19 -10.22 34.13 -11.05
CA ALA A 19 -11.23 33.44 -10.26
C ALA A 19 -11.50 32.02 -10.79
N LEU A 20 -11.57 31.84 -12.12
CA LEU A 20 -11.74 30.50 -12.72
C LEU A 20 -10.52 29.62 -12.46
N LEU A 21 -9.31 30.09 -12.77
CA LEU A 21 -8.10 29.28 -12.57
C LEU A 21 -7.85 28.96 -11.09
N GLY A 22 -8.04 29.95 -10.22
CA GLY A 22 -7.89 29.78 -8.77
C GLY A 22 -8.92 28.80 -8.19
N GLY A 23 -10.18 28.90 -8.61
CA GLY A 23 -11.24 28.00 -8.16
C GLY A 23 -11.00 26.54 -8.56
N ILE A 24 -10.58 26.30 -9.81
CA ILE A 24 -10.28 24.95 -10.31
C ILE A 24 -9.05 24.36 -9.60
N ALA A 25 -8.00 25.17 -9.40
CA ALA A 25 -6.81 24.73 -8.68
C ALA A 25 -7.14 24.38 -7.21
N TRP A 26 -7.89 25.24 -6.51
CA TRP A 26 -8.31 25.00 -5.12
C TRP A 26 -9.12 23.70 -4.98
N TRP A 27 -10.05 23.46 -5.90
CA TRP A 27 -10.88 22.26 -5.89
C TRP A 27 -10.07 20.97 -6.13
N LEU A 28 -9.12 21.00 -7.06
CA LEU A 28 -8.24 19.85 -7.34
C LEU A 28 -7.31 19.54 -6.16
N LEU A 29 -6.75 20.55 -5.50
CA LEU A 29 -5.90 20.34 -4.33
C LEU A 29 -6.69 19.70 -3.17
N ASN A 30 -7.92 20.16 -2.89
CA ASN A 30 -8.75 19.59 -1.81
C ASN A 30 -9.23 18.15 -2.09
N LYS A 31 -9.32 17.74 -3.36
CA LYS A 31 -9.64 16.35 -3.76
C LYS A 31 -8.42 15.43 -3.75
N THR A 32 -7.23 15.96 -4.02
CA THR A 32 -6.01 15.17 -4.22
C THR A 32 -5.23 14.93 -2.93
N PHE A 33 -5.36 15.82 -1.94
CA PHE A 33 -4.77 15.63 -0.62
C PHE A 33 -5.83 15.08 0.35
N PRO A 34 -5.90 13.76 0.59
CA PRO A 34 -6.66 13.24 1.70
C PRO A 34 -6.12 13.87 2.99
N ASN A 35 -7.03 14.33 3.84
CA ASN A 35 -6.71 14.93 5.12
C ASN A 35 -5.91 13.92 5.96
N LEU A 36 -4.58 14.10 6.07
CA LEU A 36 -3.70 13.20 6.83
C LEU A 36 -3.88 13.34 8.35
N ASN A 37 -4.86 14.12 8.81
CA ASN A 37 -5.18 14.24 10.23
C ASN A 37 -6.08 13.13 10.78
N ASP A 38 -6.50 12.16 9.97
CA ASP A 38 -7.05 10.91 10.49
C ASP A 38 -5.91 10.00 11.00
N ARG A 39 -5.20 10.50 12.01
CA ARG A 39 -4.49 9.64 12.94
C ARG A 39 -5.57 9.02 13.83
N SER A 40 -6.24 8.00 13.29
CA SER A 40 -7.02 7.08 14.10
C SER A 40 -6.06 6.52 15.12
N ASN A 41 -6.14 7.04 16.34
CA ASN A 41 -5.43 6.50 17.49
C ASN A 41 -6.15 5.22 17.90
N SER A 42 -6.19 4.24 17.01
CA SER A 42 -6.42 2.85 17.37
C SER A 42 -5.14 2.40 18.07
N SER A 43 -4.98 2.84 19.32
CA SER A 43 -4.14 2.14 20.29
C SER A 43 -4.83 0.83 20.64
N SER A 44 -4.99 -0.05 19.65
CA SER A 44 -4.73 -1.45 19.91
C SER A 44 -3.29 -1.49 20.37
N SER A 45 -3.07 -1.43 21.69
CA SER A 45 -1.85 -1.93 22.30
C SER A 45 -1.77 -3.42 21.98
N SER A 46 -1.46 -3.75 20.72
CA SER A 46 -0.61 -4.90 20.47
C SER A 46 0.66 -4.55 21.22
N ASN A 47 0.80 -5.14 22.40
CA ASN A 47 2.06 -5.20 23.12
C ASN A 47 3.02 -5.95 22.20
N ASN A 48 3.51 -5.26 21.16
CA ASN A 48 4.53 -5.70 20.26
C ASN A 48 5.79 -5.64 21.10
N GLN A 49 5.93 -6.60 22.00
CA GLN A 49 7.23 -6.96 22.53
C GLN A 49 8.04 -7.28 21.28
N ILE A 50 8.86 -6.31 20.86
CA ILE A 50 9.84 -6.49 19.80
C ILE A 50 10.72 -7.60 20.32
N SER A 51 10.44 -8.81 19.87
CA SER A 51 11.21 -9.98 20.23
C SER A 51 12.53 -9.84 19.49
N GLU A 52 13.62 -9.65 20.23
CA GLU A 52 14.95 -9.46 19.66
C GLU A 52 15.43 -10.68 18.86
N THR A 53 14.79 -11.83 19.07
CA THR A 53 15.09 -13.08 18.37
C THR A 53 13.80 -13.71 17.84
N LEU A 54 13.91 -14.45 16.73
CA LEU A 54 12.79 -15.22 16.18
C LEU A 54 12.20 -16.13 17.26
N GLY A 55 12.99 -16.89 18.01
CA GLY A 55 12.47 -17.82 19.03
C GLY A 55 11.62 -17.20 20.14
N ALA A 56 11.69 -15.89 20.38
CA ALA A 56 10.89 -15.22 21.41
C ALA A 56 9.45 -14.90 20.96
N VAL A 57 9.12 -15.01 19.66
CA VAL A 57 7.74 -14.79 19.19
C VAL A 57 6.84 -15.93 19.65
N LYS A 58 5.80 -15.55 20.40
CA LYS A 58 4.78 -16.48 20.92
C LYS A 58 3.61 -16.60 19.94
N ASN A 59 2.84 -17.69 20.07
CA ASN A 59 1.61 -17.94 19.32
C ASN A 59 1.80 -18.02 17.80
N VAL A 60 2.91 -18.60 17.35
CA VAL A 60 3.15 -18.84 15.93
C VAL A 60 2.16 -19.90 15.43
N PRO A 61 1.41 -19.63 14.35
CA PRO A 61 0.41 -20.55 13.85
C PRO A 61 1.06 -21.82 13.30
N GLU A 62 0.38 -22.95 13.48
CA GLU A 62 0.82 -24.23 12.92
C GLU A 62 0.19 -24.41 11.53
N GLY A 63 0.95 -24.91 10.55
CA GLY A 63 0.40 -25.16 9.23
C GLY A 63 1.41 -25.14 8.09
N LEU A 64 0.87 -25.20 6.86
CA LEU A 64 1.60 -25.07 5.62
C LEU A 64 1.20 -23.75 4.94
N PHE A 65 2.15 -22.85 4.77
CA PHE A 65 1.93 -21.50 4.26
C PHE A 65 2.68 -21.33 2.95
N ASN A 66 1.92 -21.21 1.87
CA ASN A 66 2.46 -20.92 0.54
C ASN A 66 2.70 -19.41 0.41
N TYR A 67 3.90 -19.03 -0.01
CA TYR A 67 4.29 -17.63 -0.19
C TYR A 67 5.09 -17.45 -1.50
N GLY A 68 5.25 -16.23 -1.99
CA GLY A 68 5.96 -15.98 -3.24
C GLY A 68 5.98 -14.50 -3.61
N GLY A 69 6.52 -14.17 -4.79
CA GLY A 69 6.53 -12.80 -5.30
C GLY A 69 7.95 -12.25 -5.43
N SER A 70 8.55 -11.70 -4.38
CA SER A 70 9.81 -10.95 -4.49
C SER A 70 10.98 -11.78 -5.05
N THR A 71 11.57 -11.29 -6.15
CA THR A 71 12.83 -11.81 -6.72
C THR A 71 14.02 -11.50 -5.84
N THR A 72 13.97 -10.42 -5.06
CA THR A 72 15.02 -10.06 -4.10
C THR A 72 15.05 -11.01 -2.91
N TRP A 73 13.88 -11.53 -2.49
CA TRP A 73 13.80 -12.54 -1.44
C TRP A 73 14.28 -13.92 -1.91
N ALA A 74 14.12 -14.22 -3.20
CA ALA A 74 14.38 -15.54 -3.76
C ALA A 74 15.78 -16.12 -3.45
N PRO A 75 16.90 -15.38 -3.51
CA PRO A 75 18.22 -15.93 -3.20
C PRO A 75 18.42 -16.22 -1.70
N ILE A 76 17.95 -15.32 -0.83
CA ILE A 76 18.19 -15.41 0.62
C ILE A 76 17.21 -16.35 1.33
N ARG A 77 16.08 -16.68 0.71
CA ARG A 77 15.04 -17.53 1.30
C ARG A 77 15.55 -18.88 1.78
N LYS A 78 16.53 -19.47 1.10
CA LYS A 78 17.02 -20.82 1.45
C LYS A 78 17.59 -20.85 2.86
N GLU A 79 18.35 -19.81 3.21
CA GLU A 79 18.95 -19.68 4.53
C GLU A 79 17.91 -19.30 5.57
N VAL A 80 17.07 -18.30 5.25
CA VAL A 80 16.10 -17.79 6.21
C VAL A 80 14.99 -18.79 6.50
N ASP A 81 14.44 -19.45 5.47
CA ASP A 81 13.41 -20.48 5.63
C ASP A 81 13.94 -21.66 6.46
N PHE A 82 15.22 -22.02 6.28
CA PHE A 82 15.86 -23.06 7.10
C PHE A 82 15.90 -22.66 8.58
N ILE A 83 16.37 -21.45 8.90
CA ILE A 83 16.42 -20.95 10.28
C ILE A 83 15.02 -20.87 10.88
N ILE A 84 14.04 -20.33 10.14
CA ILE A 84 12.63 -20.25 10.57
C ILE A 84 12.09 -21.66 10.88
N GLN A 85 12.36 -22.63 10.02
CA GLN A 85 11.89 -24.01 10.17
C GLN A 85 12.56 -24.72 11.37
N GLN A 86 13.80 -24.37 11.71
CA GLN A 86 14.46 -24.88 12.91
C GLN A 86 13.84 -24.31 14.20
N VAL A 87 13.52 -23.02 14.20
CA VAL A 87 12.93 -22.35 15.37
C VAL A 87 11.45 -22.74 15.54
N TRP A 88 10.71 -22.88 14.45
CA TRP A 88 9.29 -23.26 14.46
C TRP A 88 9.00 -24.44 13.52
N PRO A 89 9.23 -25.67 13.97
CA PRO A 89 9.05 -26.87 13.14
C PRO A 89 7.65 -27.06 12.58
N LYS A 90 6.63 -26.49 13.24
CA LYS A 90 5.22 -26.60 12.83
C LYS A 90 4.76 -25.47 11.90
N PHE A 91 5.56 -24.43 11.69
CA PHE A 91 5.29 -23.33 10.78
C PHE A 91 6.03 -23.56 9.46
N ARG A 92 5.40 -24.31 8.54
CA ARG A 92 6.05 -24.72 7.30
C ARG A 92 5.81 -23.71 6.19
N LEU A 93 6.89 -23.13 5.67
CA LEU A 93 6.86 -22.20 4.54
C LEU A 93 7.15 -22.93 3.22
N VAL A 94 6.36 -22.66 2.18
CA VAL A 94 6.59 -23.19 0.83
C VAL A 94 6.63 -22.04 -0.16
N TYR A 95 7.81 -21.80 -0.74
CA TYR A 95 7.95 -20.84 -1.82
C TYR A 95 7.26 -21.38 -3.08
N THR A 96 6.32 -20.61 -3.61
CA THR A 96 5.57 -20.94 -4.82
C THR A 96 5.79 -19.83 -5.84
N ASP A 97 6.47 -20.18 -6.93
CA ASP A 97 6.60 -19.30 -8.09
C ASP A 97 5.23 -18.88 -8.64
N PRO A 98 5.11 -17.70 -9.26
CA PRO A 98 3.89 -17.34 -9.97
C PRO A 98 3.65 -18.32 -11.12
N THR A 99 2.40 -18.77 -11.28
CA THR A 99 1.99 -19.66 -12.38
C THR A 99 1.99 -18.96 -13.74
N THR A 100 2.08 -17.63 -13.77
CA THR A 100 2.14 -16.81 -14.99
C THR A 100 3.00 -15.57 -14.73
N GLY A 101 3.86 -15.22 -15.68
CA GLY A 101 4.73 -14.03 -15.61
C GLY A 101 6.01 -14.22 -14.80
N THR A 102 6.87 -13.21 -14.78
CA THR A 102 8.11 -13.22 -14.01
C THR A 102 7.81 -13.12 -12.51
N PRO A 103 8.55 -13.83 -11.64
CA PRO A 103 8.56 -13.56 -10.22
C PRO A 103 8.83 -12.07 -9.97
N GLY A 104 8.09 -11.46 -9.06
CA GLY A 104 8.22 -10.07 -8.66
C GLY A 104 7.15 -9.68 -7.63
N THR A 105 7.31 -8.52 -7.00
CA THR A 105 6.34 -7.99 -6.01
C THR A 105 4.93 -7.89 -6.60
N GLY A 106 4.80 -7.49 -7.87
CA GLY A 106 3.51 -7.44 -8.58
C GLY A 106 2.84 -8.82 -8.65
N SER A 107 3.59 -9.86 -9.00
CA SER A 107 3.09 -11.23 -9.08
C SER A 107 2.69 -11.79 -7.69
N GLY A 108 3.37 -11.37 -6.63
CA GLY A 108 3.01 -11.70 -5.24
C GLY A 108 1.67 -11.08 -4.81
N ILE A 109 1.47 -9.78 -5.09
CA ILE A 109 0.23 -9.06 -4.77
C ILE A 109 -0.96 -9.67 -5.53
N VAL A 110 -0.80 -9.97 -6.82
CA VAL A 110 -1.86 -10.61 -7.63
C VAL A 110 -2.27 -11.96 -7.06
N LYS A 111 -1.31 -12.80 -6.62
CA LYS A 111 -1.60 -14.10 -6.00
C LYS A 111 -2.37 -13.93 -4.68
N PHE A 112 -1.99 -12.95 -3.85
CA PHE A 112 -2.70 -12.63 -2.61
C PHE A 112 -4.15 -12.17 -2.89
N CYS A 113 -4.34 -11.18 -3.76
CA CYS A 113 -5.67 -10.67 -4.10
C CYS A 113 -6.57 -11.75 -4.71
N LYS A 114 -6.03 -12.61 -5.58
CA LYS A 114 -6.78 -13.73 -6.17
C LYS A 114 -7.25 -14.70 -5.10
N LYS A 115 -6.38 -15.08 -4.15
CA LYS A 115 -6.76 -15.99 -3.05
C LYS A 115 -7.82 -15.37 -2.13
N TYR A 116 -7.70 -14.07 -1.84
CA TYR A 116 -8.68 -13.34 -1.03
C TYR A 116 -10.06 -13.32 -1.69
N MET A 117 -10.12 -12.98 -2.99
CA MET A 117 -11.37 -12.99 -3.75
C MET A 117 -12.02 -14.38 -3.84
N GLN A 118 -11.22 -15.45 -3.97
CA GLN A 118 -11.73 -16.82 -3.96
C GLN A 118 -12.29 -17.23 -2.59
N MET A 119 -11.62 -16.84 -1.51
CA MET A 119 -12.14 -17.09 -0.15
C MET A 119 -13.46 -16.35 0.09
N THR A 120 -13.60 -15.10 -0.37
CA THR A 120 -14.87 -14.37 -0.25
C THR A 120 -15.97 -14.95 -1.13
N ALA A 121 -15.65 -15.45 -2.33
CA ALA A 121 -16.64 -16.05 -3.23
C ALA A 121 -17.16 -17.41 -2.76
N ASN A 122 -16.37 -18.18 -2.02
CA ASN A 122 -16.75 -19.50 -1.50
C ASN A 122 -17.48 -19.44 -0.15
N ASN A 123 -17.69 -18.25 0.42
CA ASN A 123 -18.38 -18.02 1.69
C ASN A 123 -19.78 -17.37 1.51
N CYS A 124 -20.35 -17.45 0.30
CA CYS A 124 -21.74 -17.15 -0.02
C CYS A 124 -22.48 -18.41 -0.43
#